data_AF-A0AAW7Q0G8-F1
#
_entry.id   AF-A0AAW7Q0G8-F1
#
_cell.length_a   1.000
_cell.length_b   1.000
_cell.length_c   1.000
_cell.angle_alpha   90.00
_cell.angle_beta   90.00
_cell.angle_gamma   90.00
#
_symmetry.space_group_name_H-M   'P 1'
#
loop_
_entity.id
_entity.type
_entity.pdbx_description
1 polymer ?
#
loop_
_entity_poly.entity_id
_entity_poly.type
_entity_poly.pdbx_seq_one_letter_code
_entity_poly.pdbx_strand_id
1 'polypeptide(L)'
;MNNNTETLNEFIDRFLRDTKDILSSYKGLIISNLSLTNFRRNIERIYNGRYYIDAFSNRYNVKLLLPKLVLEEAIKSNHKIDETVSVDVTIDSVSFDNKGTILISVSKIIESGIGEQEIFERNLDIFCKKNSIYERSKKQLPTFIKKIALISTVGTNTVDDIKKNLIYKKELDLFDVNSSSDEIAKKILECQNVDYDVILLFRGGHQDKAMNIYSDIPVIKAIVDSKIHVGAALGHETDFPFIYKIVDSYYSTPTNFAQVANEHNNNQIIQFNSTVLNIGHYINSFKRTIVNDYLSIKTSNFEHILKHLSSDLELIENKINKEVLTIIHKNEKALDSKLYISNTTINNKINQIEKVFHSSILSVNENIKHNIQFLSNNLDYASNNIENRCNTNFNSLQSELNKSFFNIENSSNKLISIIEVKSTKKKYITISVVIVILITLMFIYFRFN
;
A
#
# COMPACT_ATOMS: atom_id res chain seq x y z
N MET A 1 63.43 20.64 60.94
CA MET A 1 63.36 19.20 60.65
C MET A 1 64.00 18.48 61.83
N ASN A 2 63.19 17.92 62.73
CA ASN A 2 63.70 17.06 63.79
C ASN A 2 64.03 15.71 63.17
N ASN A 3 65.29 15.31 63.23
CA ASN A 3 65.82 14.01 62.79
C ASN A 3 65.31 12.89 63.73
N ASN A 4 64.01 12.62 63.74
CA ASN A 4 63.37 11.60 64.59
C ASN A 4 63.11 10.28 63.85
N THR A 5 63.59 10.13 62.61
CA THR A 5 63.39 8.93 61.78
C THR A 5 64.74 8.32 61.43
N GLU A 6 64.91 7.02 61.66
CA GLU A 6 66.11 6.27 61.27
C GLU A 6 65.79 4.80 60.97
N THR A 7 66.69 4.11 60.29
CA THR A 7 66.53 2.66 60.03
C THR A 7 66.88 1.85 61.28
N LEU A 8 66.39 0.60 61.35
CA LEU A 8 66.66 -0.27 62.52
C LEU A 8 68.17 -0.47 62.76
N ASN A 9 68.98 -0.60 61.70
CA ASN A 9 70.42 -0.82 61.86
C ASN A 9 71.14 0.44 62.36
N GLU A 10 70.75 1.63 61.90
CA GLU A 10 71.27 2.90 62.41
C GLU A 10 70.92 3.08 63.89
N PHE A 11 69.68 2.75 64.25
CA PHE A 11 69.21 2.73 65.63
C PHE A 11 70.06 1.80 66.49
N ILE A 12 70.28 0.54 66.07
CA ILE A 12 71.07 -0.42 66.84
C ILE A 12 72.52 0.05 67.00
N ASP A 13 73.15 0.53 65.92
CA ASP A 13 74.53 1.00 65.97
C ASP A 13 74.68 2.21 66.93
N ARG A 14 73.66 3.07 67.03
CA ARG A 14 73.62 4.15 68.02
C ARG A 14 73.35 3.63 69.43
N PHE A 15 72.35 2.78 69.59
CA PHE A 15 71.93 2.21 70.86
C PHE A 15 73.06 1.46 71.58
N LEU A 16 73.92 0.77 70.82
CA LEU A 16 75.07 0.04 71.38
C LEU A 16 76.25 0.92 71.77
N ARG A 17 76.33 2.16 71.26
CA ARG A 17 77.33 3.15 71.66
C ARG A 17 76.93 3.90 72.93
N ASP A 18 75.62 4.00 73.18
CA ASP A 18 75.09 4.74 74.32
C ASP A 18 75.13 3.89 75.60
N THR A 19 75.41 4.53 76.75
CA THR A 19 75.55 3.84 78.05
C THR A 19 74.17 3.47 78.63
N LYS A 20 74.12 2.46 79.51
CA LYS A 20 72.87 1.88 80.08
C LYS A 20 71.91 2.89 80.74
N ASP A 21 72.38 4.08 81.14
CA ASP A 21 71.58 5.10 81.83
C ASP A 21 70.65 5.93 80.90
N ILE A 22 70.65 5.65 79.60
CA ILE A 22 69.96 6.46 78.57
C ILE A 22 68.73 5.74 77.95
N LEU A 23 68.30 4.60 78.51
CA LEU A 23 67.24 3.71 77.97
C LEU A 23 65.87 4.39 77.74
N SER A 24 65.55 5.46 78.46
CA SER A 24 64.30 6.23 78.29
C SER A 24 64.40 7.37 77.27
N SER A 25 65.57 7.65 76.70
CA SER A 25 65.78 8.79 75.80
C SER A 25 65.26 8.58 74.38
N TYR A 26 65.07 7.32 73.95
CA TYR A 26 64.60 6.99 72.60
C TYR A 26 63.07 7.02 72.46
N LYS A 27 62.35 7.36 73.53
CA LYS A 27 60.88 7.45 73.48
C LYS A 27 60.46 8.49 72.44
N GLY A 28 59.56 8.10 71.53
CA GLY A 28 59.07 8.95 70.45
C GLY A 28 59.92 8.94 69.18
N LEU A 29 61.07 8.26 69.17
CA LEU A 29 61.84 8.02 67.96
C LEU A 29 61.09 7.04 67.03
N ILE A 30 61.14 7.28 65.72
CA ILE A 30 60.53 6.44 64.70
C ILE A 30 61.61 5.61 64.02
N ILE A 31 61.48 4.29 64.08
CA ILE A 31 62.24 3.39 63.22
C ILE A 31 61.40 3.18 61.96
N SER A 32 61.93 3.61 60.81
CA SER A 32 61.20 3.53 59.55
C SER A 32 61.64 2.36 58.66
N ASN A 33 60.78 1.98 57.72
CA ASN A 33 61.02 0.91 56.74
C ASN A 33 61.43 -0.43 57.38
N LEU A 34 60.82 -0.75 58.53
CA LEU A 34 61.13 -1.96 59.26
C LEU A 34 60.43 -3.18 58.64
N SER A 35 61.17 -4.24 58.34
CA SER A 35 60.60 -5.51 57.88
C SER A 35 60.31 -6.44 59.06
N LEU A 36 59.04 -6.86 59.18
CA LEU A 36 58.61 -7.84 60.16
C LEU A 36 58.84 -9.26 59.64
N THR A 37 59.21 -10.21 60.52
CA THR A 37 59.45 -11.60 60.15
C THR A 37 58.64 -12.55 61.03
N ASN A 38 58.16 -13.65 60.43
CA ASN A 38 57.28 -14.62 61.09
C ASN A 38 56.08 -13.96 61.80
N PHE A 39 55.57 -12.85 61.27
CA PHE A 39 54.55 -12.02 61.91
C PHE A 39 53.32 -12.86 62.22
N ARG A 40 52.82 -13.66 61.26
CA ARG A 40 51.63 -14.51 61.45
C ARG A 40 51.79 -15.48 62.61
N ARG A 41 52.95 -16.14 62.72
CA ARG A 41 53.26 -17.05 63.83
C ARG A 41 53.40 -16.32 65.16
N ASN A 42 53.95 -15.11 65.12
CA ASN A 42 54.25 -14.31 66.31
C ASN A 42 53.00 -13.70 66.95
N ILE A 43 51.95 -13.42 66.16
CA ILE A 43 50.68 -12.92 66.68
C ILE A 43 49.76 -14.01 67.28
N GLU A 44 50.08 -15.29 67.09
CA GLU A 44 49.34 -16.40 67.73
C GLU A 44 49.62 -16.52 69.23
N ARG A 45 50.72 -15.93 69.71
CA ARG A 45 51.17 -16.04 71.11
C ARG A 45 51.26 -14.66 71.74
N ILE A 46 50.39 -14.39 72.69
CA ILE A 46 50.39 -13.16 73.48
C ILE A 46 50.94 -13.43 74.89
N TYR A 47 51.85 -12.60 75.35
CA TYR A 47 52.41 -12.67 76.70
C TYR A 47 52.28 -11.31 77.36
N ASN A 48 51.68 -11.26 78.55
CA ASN A 48 51.42 -10.02 79.30
C ASN A 48 50.76 -8.92 78.45
N GLY A 49 49.84 -9.30 77.55
CA GLY A 49 49.12 -8.36 76.68
C GLY A 49 49.93 -7.79 75.52
N ARG A 50 51.13 -8.32 75.25
CA ARG A 50 52.02 -7.89 74.17
C ARG A 50 52.36 -9.05 73.22
N TYR A 51 52.45 -8.73 71.94
CA TYR A 51 52.99 -9.61 70.91
C TYR A 51 54.51 -9.43 70.82
N TYR A 52 55.23 -10.54 70.67
CA TYR A 52 56.67 -10.54 70.50
C TYR A 52 56.98 -10.81 69.03
N ILE A 53 57.19 -9.73 68.27
CA ILE A 53 57.35 -9.80 66.82
C ILE A 53 58.83 -9.69 66.47
N ASP A 54 59.34 -10.65 65.71
CA ASP A 54 60.72 -10.62 65.22
C ASP A 54 60.88 -9.53 64.15
N ALA A 55 61.85 -8.64 64.36
CA ALA A 55 62.23 -7.60 63.42
C ALA A 55 63.50 -8.02 62.66
N PHE A 56 63.50 -7.86 61.33
CA PHE A 56 64.66 -8.21 60.52
C PHE A 56 65.85 -7.28 60.81
N SER A 57 66.95 -7.84 61.29
CA SER A 57 68.23 -7.14 61.46
C SER A 57 69.38 -8.04 61.02
N ASN A 58 70.41 -7.44 60.43
CA ASN A 58 71.57 -8.16 59.91
C ASN A 58 72.56 -8.59 61.01
N ARG A 59 72.50 -7.96 62.18
CA ARG A 59 73.58 -8.05 63.18
C ARG A 59 73.10 -8.52 64.55
N TYR A 60 71.84 -8.30 64.91
CA TYR A 60 71.33 -8.58 66.25
C TYR A 60 69.93 -9.18 66.22
N ASN A 61 69.62 -10.00 67.21
CA ASN A 61 68.24 -10.45 67.43
C ASN A 61 67.45 -9.31 68.05
N VAL A 62 66.46 -8.80 67.31
CA VAL A 62 65.58 -7.73 67.76
C VAL A 62 64.14 -8.24 67.79
N LYS A 63 63.46 -8.01 68.91
CA LYS A 63 62.02 -8.27 69.05
C LYS A 63 61.28 -6.99 69.42
N LEU A 64 60.20 -6.73 68.69
CA LEU A 64 59.23 -5.71 69.01
C LEU A 64 58.25 -6.27 70.03
N LEU A 65 58.05 -5.55 71.14
CA LEU A 65 56.98 -5.78 72.09
C LEU A 65 55.84 -4.87 71.70
N LEU A 66 54.91 -5.40 70.92
CA LEU A 66 53.77 -4.66 70.40
C LEU A 66 52.55 -4.89 71.31
N PRO A 67 52.07 -3.87 72.04
CA PRO A 67 50.84 -3.98 72.80
C PRO A 67 49.67 -4.35 71.88
N LYS A 68 48.78 -5.21 72.36
CA LYS A 68 47.59 -5.62 71.58
C LYS A 68 46.77 -4.43 71.09
N LEU A 69 46.56 -3.43 71.95
CA LEU A 69 45.83 -2.21 71.61
C LEU A 69 46.45 -1.45 70.45
N VAL A 70 47.78 -1.35 70.39
CA VAL A 70 48.50 -0.64 69.32
C VAL A 70 48.31 -1.34 67.98
N LEU A 71 48.36 -2.68 67.96
CA LEU A 71 48.09 -3.45 66.75
C LEU A 71 46.62 -3.32 66.31
N GLU A 72 45.68 -3.40 67.26
CA GLU A 72 44.25 -3.23 67.00
C GLU A 72 43.93 -1.83 66.43
N GLU A 73 44.56 -0.78 66.96
CA GLU A 73 44.43 0.60 66.45
C GLU A 73 44.99 0.77 65.04
N ALA A 74 46.14 0.16 64.74
CA ALA A 74 46.73 0.19 63.41
C ALA A 74 45.84 -0.53 62.38
N ILE A 75 45.35 -1.72 62.73
CA ILE A 75 44.43 -2.50 61.88
C ILE A 75 43.09 -1.76 61.73
N LYS A 76 42.56 -1.16 62.78
CA LYS A 76 41.32 -0.36 62.73
C LYS A 76 41.48 0.87 61.83
N SER A 77 42.68 1.45 61.80
CA SER A 77 43.07 2.51 60.87
C SER A 77 43.45 1.99 59.47
N ASN A 78 43.26 0.69 59.23
CA ASN A 78 43.46 0.01 57.95
C ASN A 78 44.90 0.05 57.40
N HIS A 79 45.87 0.19 58.31
CA HIS A 79 47.25 -0.11 57.99
C HIS A 79 47.40 -1.62 57.84
N LYS A 80 48.04 -2.04 56.75
CA LYS A 80 48.44 -3.43 56.62
C LYS A 80 49.68 -3.64 57.48
N ILE A 81 49.57 -4.51 58.48
CA ILE A 81 50.69 -4.87 59.36
C ILE A 81 50.91 -6.37 59.20
N ASP A 82 51.88 -6.75 58.38
CA ASP A 82 52.34 -8.14 58.23
C ASP A 82 53.77 -8.19 57.67
N GLU A 83 54.27 -9.40 57.42
CA GLU A 83 55.62 -9.65 56.89
C GLU A 83 55.78 -9.33 55.39
N THR A 84 54.71 -8.93 54.70
CA THR A 84 54.74 -8.58 53.27
C THR A 84 54.92 -7.09 53.02
N VAL A 85 54.82 -6.26 54.07
CA VAL A 85 54.96 -4.81 54.01
C VAL A 85 55.96 -4.33 55.03
N SER A 86 56.64 -3.23 54.72
CA SER A 86 57.46 -2.53 55.70
C SER A 86 56.59 -1.68 56.61
N VAL A 87 57.02 -1.47 57.85
CA VAL A 87 56.29 -0.70 58.86
C VAL A 87 57.18 0.36 59.49
N ASP A 88 56.57 1.45 59.92
CA ASP A 88 57.21 2.45 60.78
C ASP A 88 56.73 2.26 62.21
N VAL A 89 57.67 2.17 63.16
CA VAL A 89 57.37 1.95 64.58
C VAL A 89 57.88 3.10 65.43
N THR A 90 57.04 3.62 66.31
CA THR A 90 57.42 4.61 67.32
C THR A 90 57.82 3.93 68.62
N ILE A 91 59.05 4.17 69.07
CA ILE A 91 59.61 3.57 70.27
C ILE A 91 58.93 4.15 71.53
N ASP A 92 58.53 3.29 72.45
CA ASP A 92 58.14 3.67 73.82
C ASP A 92 59.30 3.51 74.80
N SER A 93 59.96 2.35 74.77
CA SER A 93 61.13 2.03 75.61
C SER A 93 61.97 0.93 74.98
N VAL A 94 63.25 0.85 75.35
CA VAL A 94 64.17 -0.19 74.86
C VAL A 94 64.77 -0.93 76.05
N SER A 95 64.98 -2.24 75.92
CA SER A 95 65.55 -3.09 76.97
C SER A 95 66.31 -4.28 76.38
N PHE A 96 67.01 -5.04 77.22
CA PHE A 96 67.63 -6.31 76.86
C PHE A 96 67.00 -7.45 77.66
N ASP A 97 66.81 -8.61 77.03
CA ASP A 97 66.50 -9.83 77.76
C ASP A 97 67.77 -10.50 78.32
N ASN A 98 67.57 -11.53 79.16
CA ASN A 98 68.67 -12.30 79.76
C ASN A 98 69.53 -13.07 78.73
N LYS A 99 69.13 -13.10 77.46
CA LYS A 99 69.82 -13.75 76.33
C LYS A 99 70.52 -12.75 75.40
N GLY A 100 70.47 -11.46 75.71
CA GLY A 100 71.06 -10.40 74.89
C GLY A 100 70.21 -9.97 73.68
N THR A 101 68.94 -10.39 73.60
CA THR A 101 67.99 -9.91 72.59
C THR A 101 67.61 -8.46 72.88
N ILE A 102 67.63 -7.60 71.87
CA ILE A 102 67.14 -6.22 71.98
C ILE A 102 65.61 -6.25 71.93
N LEU A 103 64.99 -5.69 72.96
CA LEU A 103 63.56 -5.64 73.17
C LEU A 103 63.07 -4.20 73.02
N ILE A 104 62.33 -3.91 71.95
CA ILE A 104 61.79 -2.58 71.65
C ILE A 104 60.29 -2.56 71.94
N SER A 105 59.87 -1.83 72.98
CA SER A 105 58.45 -1.57 73.25
C SER A 105 57.92 -0.54 72.26
N VAL A 106 56.79 -0.84 71.61
CA VAL A 106 56.23 -0.02 70.54
C VAL A 106 54.99 0.74 71.03
N SER A 107 54.95 2.06 70.81
CA SER A 107 53.79 2.91 71.13
C SER A 107 52.86 3.13 69.93
N LYS A 108 53.39 3.09 68.71
CA LYS A 108 52.62 3.21 67.45
C LYS A 108 53.28 2.37 66.36
N ILE A 109 52.48 1.73 65.53
CA ILE A 109 52.91 1.01 64.34
C ILE A 109 52.02 1.41 63.17
N ILE A 110 52.62 1.76 62.03
CA ILE A 110 51.92 2.09 60.79
C ILE A 110 52.62 1.42 59.62
N GLU A 111 51.88 1.17 58.55
CA GLU A 111 52.47 0.74 57.26
C GLU A 111 53.42 1.84 56.74
N SER A 112 54.62 1.46 56.32
CA SER A 112 55.64 2.41 55.86
C SER A 112 55.35 2.88 54.44
N GLY A 113 55.64 4.14 54.16
CA GLY A 113 55.57 4.73 52.82
C GLY A 113 54.14 4.97 52.31
N ILE A 114 53.11 4.71 53.12
CA ILE A 114 51.73 4.99 52.75
C ILE A 114 51.28 6.37 53.23
N GLY A 115 50.70 7.15 52.31
CA GLY A 115 50.14 8.47 52.62
C GLY A 115 48.73 8.39 53.21
N GLU A 116 48.32 9.43 53.94
CA GLU A 116 46.96 9.56 54.49
C GLU A 116 45.87 9.46 53.40
N GLN A 117 46.15 9.99 52.20
CA GLN A 117 45.24 9.91 51.05
C GLN A 117 45.01 8.47 50.59
N GLU A 118 46.05 7.63 50.56
CA GLU A 118 45.91 6.24 50.12
C GLU A 118 45.11 5.42 51.14
N ILE A 119 45.32 5.64 52.44
CA ILE A 119 44.52 5.03 53.51
C ILE A 119 43.05 5.45 53.38
N PHE A 120 42.80 6.74 53.13
CA PHE A 120 41.46 7.27 52.91
C PHE A 120 40.75 6.55 51.75
N GLU A 121 41.38 6.45 50.58
CA GLU A 121 40.80 5.76 49.43
C GLU A 121 40.60 4.27 49.66
N ARG A 122 41.54 3.61 50.37
CA ARG A 122 41.44 2.20 50.73
C ARG A 122 40.26 1.94 51.66
N ASN A 123 40.02 2.82 52.63
CA ASN A 123 38.87 2.74 53.54
C ASN A 123 37.55 2.85 52.76
N LEU A 124 37.48 3.77 51.82
CA LEU A 124 36.30 3.93 50.96
C LEU A 124 36.11 2.72 50.04
N ASP A 125 37.18 2.16 49.46
CA ASP A 125 37.10 0.99 48.59
C ASP A 125 36.56 -0.24 49.34
N ILE A 126 37.04 -0.49 50.56
CA ILE A 126 36.53 -1.55 51.43
C ILE A 126 35.05 -1.32 51.75
N PHE A 127 34.68 -0.09 52.10
CA PHE A 127 33.28 0.27 52.37
C PHE A 127 32.39 0.00 51.15
N CYS A 128 32.81 0.42 49.96
CA CYS A 128 32.07 0.24 48.72
C CYS A 128 31.93 -1.24 48.34
N LYS A 129 33.00 -2.04 48.46
CA LYS A 129 32.96 -3.49 48.23
C LYS A 129 32.02 -4.21 49.20
N LYS A 130 32.10 -3.88 50.49
CA LYS A 130 31.27 -4.51 51.54
C LYS A 130 29.78 -4.26 51.33
N ASN A 131 29.42 -3.10 50.76
CA ASN A 131 28.03 -2.71 50.53
C ASN A 131 27.59 -2.90 49.06
N SER A 132 28.34 -3.65 48.24
CA SER A 132 28.05 -3.88 46.81
C SER A 132 27.78 -2.60 46.00
N ILE A 133 28.40 -1.48 46.38
CA ILE A 133 28.14 -0.18 45.75
C ILE A 133 28.58 -0.16 44.28
N TYR A 134 29.65 -0.88 43.94
CA TYR A 134 30.15 -0.97 42.57
C TYR A 134 29.25 -1.81 41.64
N GLU A 135 28.42 -2.69 42.19
CA GLU A 135 27.53 -3.59 41.43
C GLU A 135 26.19 -2.91 41.08
N ARG A 136 25.92 -1.73 41.66
CA ARG A 136 24.70 -0.98 41.38
C ARG A 136 24.65 -0.56 39.90
N SER A 137 23.47 -0.64 39.29
CA SER A 137 23.28 0.01 37.99
C SER A 137 23.36 1.53 38.15
N LYS A 138 24.36 2.13 37.50
CA LYS A 138 24.44 3.59 37.36
C LYS A 138 23.26 4.10 36.53
N LYS A 139 22.69 5.24 36.92
CA LYS A 139 21.53 5.81 36.25
C LYS A 139 21.94 6.43 34.93
N GLN A 140 21.17 6.19 33.88
CA GLN A 140 21.37 6.90 32.62
C GLN A 140 20.96 8.37 32.77
N LEU A 141 21.48 9.22 31.89
CA LEU A 141 20.98 10.58 31.77
C LEU A 141 19.49 10.55 31.35
N PRO A 142 18.65 11.46 31.86
CA PRO A 142 17.26 11.56 31.45
C PRO A 142 17.16 11.90 29.96
N THR A 143 16.04 11.58 29.32
CA THR A 143 15.86 11.80 27.87
C THR A 143 16.11 13.25 27.46
N PHE A 144 15.79 14.23 28.29
CA PHE A 144 16.08 15.63 28.02
C PHE A 144 16.37 16.37 29.32
N ILE A 145 17.44 17.15 29.37
CA ILE A 145 17.88 17.86 30.57
C ILE A 145 17.34 19.30 30.52
N LYS A 146 16.39 19.64 31.40
CA LYS A 146 15.77 20.97 31.52
C LYS A 146 16.16 21.67 32.82
N LYS A 147 16.14 20.94 33.94
CA LYS A 147 16.35 21.47 35.29
C LYS A 147 17.49 20.77 36.00
N ILE A 148 18.49 21.53 36.44
CA ILE A 148 19.72 20.99 37.04
C ILE A 148 19.91 21.59 38.42
N ALA A 149 20.07 20.72 39.42
CA ALA A 149 20.53 21.10 40.75
C ALA A 149 22.06 21.14 40.76
N LEU A 150 22.63 22.32 41.00
CA LEU A 150 24.06 22.55 41.05
C LEU A 150 24.48 22.62 42.52
N ILE A 151 25.21 21.62 43.01
CA ILE A 151 25.69 21.58 44.40
C ILE A 151 27.20 21.81 44.41
N SER A 152 27.63 22.84 45.15
CA SER A 152 29.04 23.18 45.30
C SER A 152 29.33 23.67 46.70
N THR A 153 30.60 23.64 47.10
CA THR A 153 31.02 24.21 48.38
C THR A 153 31.27 25.71 48.26
N VAL A 154 30.94 26.44 49.33
CA VAL A 154 31.07 27.90 49.40
C VAL A 154 32.46 28.36 48.91
N GLY A 155 32.45 29.26 47.94
CA GLY A 155 33.65 29.86 47.35
C GLY A 155 34.47 28.92 46.47
N THR A 156 33.90 27.82 45.97
CA THR A 156 34.48 27.04 44.86
C THR A 156 33.62 27.06 43.61
N ASN A 157 32.44 27.64 43.67
CA ASN A 157 31.46 27.58 42.62
C ASN A 157 31.83 28.45 41.41
N THR A 158 32.06 27.85 40.25
CA THR A 158 32.07 28.54 38.95
C THR A 158 30.79 28.26 38.16
N VAL A 159 29.65 28.67 38.72
CA VAL A 159 28.36 28.53 38.03
C VAL A 159 28.35 29.30 36.71
N ASP A 160 29.10 30.40 36.64
CA ASP A 160 29.22 31.20 35.41
C ASP A 160 29.84 30.41 34.27
N ASP A 161 30.76 29.48 34.54
CA ASP A 161 31.34 28.62 33.51
C ASP A 161 30.30 27.66 32.94
N ILE A 162 29.43 27.11 33.81
CA ILE A 162 28.32 26.26 33.37
C ILE A 162 27.31 27.11 32.57
N LYS A 163 26.90 28.27 33.10
CA LYS A 163 25.91 29.14 32.46
C LYS A 163 26.36 29.64 31.09
N LYS A 164 27.63 30.06 30.93
CA LYS A 164 28.17 30.55 29.66
C LYS A 164 28.24 29.47 28.59
N ASN A 165 28.51 28.22 28.99
CA ASN A 165 28.69 27.12 28.05
C ASN A 165 27.39 26.33 27.78
N LEU A 166 26.30 26.59 28.51
CA LEU A 166 24.99 26.03 28.20
C LEU A 166 24.33 26.81 27.06
N ILE A 167 24.01 26.11 25.97
CA ILE A 167 23.42 26.73 24.77
C ILE A 167 21.91 26.96 24.95
N TYR A 168 21.25 26.06 25.68
CA TYR A 168 19.82 26.15 25.97
C TYR A 168 19.58 26.79 27.33
N LYS A 169 18.55 27.64 27.43
CA LYS A 169 18.05 28.13 28.72
C LYS A 169 17.54 26.94 29.53
N LYS A 170 18.36 26.49 30.47
CA LYS A 170 18.03 25.48 31.47
C LYS A 170 17.74 26.17 32.80
N GLU A 171 16.84 25.60 33.59
CA GLU A 171 16.62 26.01 34.97
C GLU A 171 17.79 25.50 35.81
N LEU A 172 18.53 26.42 36.42
CA LEU A 172 19.71 26.11 37.22
C LEU A 172 19.49 26.61 38.64
N ASP A 173 19.38 25.69 39.59
CA ASP A 173 19.30 26.03 41.00
C ASP A 173 20.64 25.74 41.65
N LEU A 174 21.29 26.78 42.18
CA LEU A 174 22.57 26.69 42.86
C LEU A 174 22.36 26.48 44.37
N PHE A 175 23.05 25.49 44.90
CA PHE A 175 23.13 25.20 46.32
C PHE A 175 24.59 25.26 46.78
N ASP A 176 24.90 26.31 47.53
CA ASP A 176 26.19 26.44 48.20
C ASP A 176 26.11 25.79 49.60
N VAL A 177 27.03 24.85 49.87
CA VAL A 177 27.11 24.13 51.16
C VAL A 177 28.44 24.42 51.87
N ASN A 178 28.45 24.39 53.20
CA ASN A 178 29.54 24.85 54.08
C ASN A 178 30.75 23.90 54.14
N SER A 179 31.12 23.27 53.03
CA SER A 179 32.28 22.35 52.94
C SER A 179 32.25 21.14 53.90
N SER A 180 31.05 20.68 54.27
CA SER A 180 30.84 19.43 55.04
C SER A 180 30.20 18.35 54.17
N SER A 181 30.66 17.10 54.33
CA SER A 181 30.10 15.94 53.64
C SER A 181 28.65 15.66 54.01
N ASP A 182 28.26 15.88 55.27
CA ASP A 182 26.87 15.73 55.72
C ASP A 182 25.93 16.74 55.06
N GLU A 183 26.38 17.97 54.83
CA GLU A 183 25.57 18.98 54.14
C GLU A 183 25.41 18.68 52.66
N ILE A 184 26.47 18.20 51.98
CA ILE A 184 26.40 17.73 50.59
C ILE A 184 25.37 16.59 50.50
N ALA A 185 25.50 15.58 51.38
CA ALA A 185 24.59 14.44 51.42
C ALA A 185 23.13 14.87 51.66
N LYS A 186 22.91 15.74 52.64
CA LYS A 186 21.59 16.30 52.94
C LYS A 186 21.02 17.02 51.72
N LYS A 187 21.82 17.82 51.01
CA LYS A 187 21.35 18.56 49.84
C LYS A 187 20.97 17.65 48.68
N ILE A 188 21.74 16.60 48.41
CA ILE A 188 21.40 15.56 47.42
C ILE A 188 20.02 14.94 47.72
N LEU A 189 19.75 14.66 49.01
CA LEU A 189 18.48 14.10 49.46
C LEU A 189 17.33 15.11 49.38
N GLU A 190 17.57 16.38 49.72
CA GLU A 190 16.57 17.45 49.59
C GLU A 190 16.14 17.66 48.13
N CYS A 191 17.08 17.57 47.18
CA CYS A 191 16.80 17.66 45.74
C CYS A 191 15.81 16.58 45.26
N GLN A 192 15.63 15.47 45.98
CA GLN A 192 14.66 14.42 45.60
C GLN A 192 13.20 14.88 45.72
N ASN A 193 12.93 15.96 46.45
CA ASN A 193 11.57 16.50 46.64
C ASN A 193 11.18 17.52 45.56
N VAL A 194 12.03 17.73 44.56
CA VAL A 194 11.85 18.67 43.46
C VAL A 194 12.12 17.92 42.16
N ASP A 195 11.42 18.30 41.09
CA ASP A 195 11.57 17.70 39.76
C ASP A 195 12.86 18.16 39.05
N TYR A 196 14.02 17.82 39.62
CA TYR A 196 15.32 17.98 38.94
C TYR A 196 15.58 16.78 38.01
N ASP A 197 16.11 17.07 36.83
CA ASP A 197 16.54 16.05 35.86
C ASP A 197 17.92 15.48 36.25
N VAL A 198 18.80 16.36 36.71
CA VAL A 198 20.20 16.05 37.05
C VAL A 198 20.61 16.79 38.31
N ILE A 199 21.34 16.11 39.19
CA ILE A 199 22.13 16.71 40.26
C ILE A 199 23.59 16.71 39.81
N LEU A 200 24.25 17.87 39.84
CA LEU A 200 25.66 17.99 39.55
C LEU A 200 26.41 18.43 40.81
N LEU A 201 27.33 17.59 41.28
CA LEU A 201 28.35 17.99 42.24
C LEU A 201 29.48 18.66 41.47
N PHE A 202 29.77 19.92 41.74
CA PHE A 202 30.79 20.63 40.96
C PHE A 202 31.67 21.55 41.79
N ARG A 203 32.87 21.79 41.27
CA ARG A 203 33.88 22.65 41.85
C ARG A 203 34.64 23.37 40.73
N GLY A 204 35.05 24.60 41.00
CA GLY A 204 35.95 25.38 40.16
C GLY A 204 37.42 25.05 40.35
N GLY A 205 38.27 25.63 39.50
CA GLY A 205 39.68 25.24 39.32
C GLY A 205 40.70 25.74 40.36
N HIS A 206 40.30 26.21 41.54
CA HIS A 206 41.28 26.67 42.56
C HIS A 206 41.79 25.49 43.39
N GLN A 207 43.11 25.36 43.57
CA GLN A 207 43.80 24.16 44.07
C GLN A 207 43.63 23.89 45.58
N ASP A 208 43.15 24.85 46.38
CA ASP A 208 43.41 24.83 47.84
C ASP A 208 42.28 24.30 48.74
N LYS A 209 41.28 23.59 48.21
CA LYS A 209 40.15 23.10 49.01
C LYS A 209 40.07 21.56 49.04
N ALA A 210 39.77 21.01 50.21
CA ALA A 210 39.71 19.58 50.48
C ALA A 210 38.63 18.90 49.61
N MET A 211 39.05 18.17 48.57
CA MET A 211 38.16 17.47 47.64
C MET A 211 37.58 16.17 48.22
N ASN A 212 38.21 15.64 49.26
CA ASN A 212 37.84 14.37 49.90
C ASN A 212 36.43 14.40 50.50
N ILE A 213 35.92 15.57 50.91
CA ILE A 213 34.55 15.71 51.46
C ILE A 213 33.46 15.23 50.49
N TYR A 214 33.70 15.29 49.17
CA TYR A 214 32.77 14.78 48.17
C TYR A 214 32.80 13.25 48.07
N SER A 215 33.87 12.61 48.56
CA SER A 215 34.06 11.16 48.56
C SER A 215 33.70 10.50 49.90
N ASP A 216 33.37 11.26 50.93
CA ASP A 216 33.00 10.71 52.24
C ASP A 216 31.74 9.83 52.18
N ILE A 217 31.65 8.92 53.14
CA ILE A 217 30.57 7.91 53.24
C ILE A 217 29.16 8.51 53.18
N PRO A 218 28.81 9.62 53.87
CA PRO A 218 27.48 10.22 53.78
C PRO A 218 27.11 10.60 52.34
N VAL A 219 28.05 11.17 51.58
CA VAL A 219 27.84 11.59 50.18
C VAL A 219 27.68 10.38 49.28
N ILE A 220 28.53 9.36 49.44
CA ILE A 220 28.42 8.08 48.72
C ILE A 220 27.03 7.48 48.92
N LYS A 221 26.55 7.39 50.16
CA LYS A 221 25.21 6.86 50.47
C LYS A 221 24.12 7.68 49.79
N ALA A 222 24.18 9.00 49.88
CA ALA A 222 23.19 9.88 49.25
C ALA A 222 23.16 9.73 47.72
N ILE A 223 24.30 9.53 47.05
CA ILE A 223 24.37 9.28 45.60
C ILE A 223 23.71 7.94 45.25
N VAL A 224 23.99 6.89 46.03
CA VAL A 224 23.42 5.55 45.83
C VAL A 224 21.91 5.58 46.00
N ASP A 225 21.42 6.27 47.02
CA ASP A 225 20.00 6.36 47.38
C ASP A 225 19.20 7.35 46.52
N SER A 226 19.88 8.28 45.83
CA SER A 226 19.23 9.23 44.91
C SER A 226 18.43 8.48 43.84
N LYS A 227 17.28 9.01 43.43
CA LYS A 227 16.54 8.58 42.22
C LYS A 227 16.90 9.41 41.00
N ILE A 228 17.42 10.61 41.22
CA ILE A 228 17.88 11.55 40.19
C ILE A 228 19.29 11.16 39.74
N HIS A 229 19.60 11.34 38.46
CA HIS A 229 20.94 11.11 37.93
C HIS A 229 21.94 12.06 38.61
N VAL A 230 22.99 11.51 39.23
CA VAL A 230 24.02 12.31 39.92
C VAL A 230 25.33 12.29 39.16
N GLY A 231 25.74 13.44 38.66
CA GLY A 231 27.02 13.67 38.01
C GLY A 231 28.02 14.38 38.90
N ALA A 232 29.32 14.26 38.61
CA ALA A 232 30.35 15.05 39.26
C ALA A 232 31.35 15.69 38.29
N ALA A 233 31.69 16.95 38.57
CA ALA A 233 32.61 17.81 37.83
C ALA A 233 33.52 18.59 38.80
N LEU A 234 34.45 17.89 39.46
CA LEU A 234 35.19 18.41 40.62
C LEU A 234 36.61 18.92 40.32
N GLY A 235 37.15 18.76 39.11
CA GLY A 235 38.48 19.29 38.74
C GLY A 235 39.25 18.47 37.69
N HIS A 236 40.42 18.99 37.32
CA HIS A 236 41.28 18.50 36.23
C HIS A 236 41.91 17.12 36.50
N GLU A 237 42.30 16.46 35.40
CA GLU A 237 42.71 15.05 35.26
C GLU A 237 43.79 14.54 36.23
N THR A 238 44.58 15.41 36.87
CA THR A 238 45.63 15.00 37.83
C THR A 238 45.07 14.50 39.15
N ASP A 239 43.88 14.96 39.53
CA ASP A 239 43.20 14.53 40.75
C ASP A 239 41.96 13.74 40.35
N PHE A 240 42.03 12.40 40.33
CA PHE A 240 40.88 11.53 40.11
C PHE A 240 40.26 11.17 41.46
N PRO A 241 39.32 11.96 42.01
CA PRO A 241 38.80 11.75 43.35
C PRO A 241 37.98 10.46 43.37
N PHE A 242 38.01 9.78 44.51
CA PHE A 242 37.34 8.49 44.68
C PHE A 242 35.87 8.50 44.24
N ILE A 243 35.15 9.62 44.47
CA ILE A 243 33.74 9.79 44.11
C ILE A 243 33.43 9.54 42.62
N TYR A 244 34.38 9.72 41.71
CA TYR A 244 34.19 9.44 40.27
C TYR A 244 33.91 7.97 39.97
N LYS A 245 34.40 7.07 40.83
CA LYS A 245 34.06 5.63 40.75
C LYS A 245 32.58 5.40 41.07
N ILE A 246 31.99 6.26 41.90
CA ILE A 246 30.67 6.08 42.49
C ILE A 246 29.57 6.79 41.70
N VAL A 247 29.77 8.02 41.22
CA VAL A 247 28.72 8.80 40.52
C VAL A 247 28.21 8.12 39.24
N ASP A 248 27.01 8.51 38.81
CA ASP A 248 26.38 7.98 37.61
C ASP A 248 27.11 8.43 36.32
N SER A 249 27.66 9.65 36.31
CA SER A 249 28.52 10.14 35.24
C SER A 249 29.61 11.09 35.76
N TYR A 250 30.81 10.96 35.19
CA TYR A 250 31.96 11.80 35.48
C TYR A 250 32.16 12.82 34.35
N TYR A 251 32.49 14.05 34.73
CA TYR A 251 32.86 15.13 33.82
C TYR A 251 34.17 15.75 34.29
N SER A 252 35.09 16.02 33.36
CA SER A 252 36.42 16.53 33.70
C SER A 252 36.38 17.94 34.29
N THR A 253 35.41 18.76 33.89
CA THR A 253 35.23 20.14 34.36
C THR A 253 33.76 20.53 34.32
N PRO A 254 33.35 21.59 35.06
CA PRO A 254 32.01 22.15 34.92
C PRO A 254 31.67 22.54 33.46
N THR A 255 32.66 23.00 32.69
CA THR A 255 32.55 23.28 31.25
C THR A 255 32.28 22.02 30.43
N ASN A 256 33.01 20.93 30.69
CA ASN A 256 32.79 19.65 30.01
C ASN A 256 31.38 19.11 30.28
N PHE A 257 30.87 19.24 31.52
CA PHE A 257 29.49 18.92 31.82
C PHE A 257 28.51 19.71 30.94
N ALA A 258 28.68 21.04 30.83
CA ALA A 258 27.81 21.89 30.03
C ALA A 258 27.80 21.47 28.54
N GLN A 259 28.96 21.13 27.98
CA GLN A 259 29.11 20.62 26.60
C GLN A 259 28.36 19.31 26.40
N VAL A 260 28.61 18.31 27.25
CA VAL A 260 27.93 17.01 27.17
C VAL A 260 26.42 17.17 27.33
N ALA A 261 25.98 18.05 28.24
CA ALA A 261 24.56 18.32 28.44
C ALA A 261 23.90 19.04 27.25
N ASN A 262 24.66 19.76 26.42
CA ASN A 262 24.15 20.34 25.17
C ASN A 262 24.09 19.29 24.06
N GLU A 263 25.15 18.51 23.89
CA GLU A 263 25.23 17.42 22.90
C GLU A 263 24.12 16.41 23.12
N HIS A 264 23.89 16.00 24.37
CA HIS A 264 22.81 15.09 24.74
C HIS A 264 21.44 15.63 24.28
N ASN A 265 21.10 16.87 24.66
CA ASN A 265 19.83 17.47 24.25
C ASN A 265 19.74 17.68 22.72
N ASN A 266 20.83 18.04 22.04
CA ASN A 266 20.88 18.19 20.58
C ASN A 266 20.58 16.88 19.87
N ASN A 267 21.19 15.78 20.30
CA ASN A 267 20.96 14.46 19.73
C ASN A 267 19.48 14.05 19.87
N GLN A 268 18.85 14.42 20.99
CA GLN A 268 17.44 14.14 21.26
C GLN A 268 16.52 14.99 20.37
N ILE A 269 16.87 16.25 20.12
CA ILE A 269 16.16 17.11 19.16
C ILE A 269 16.28 16.55 17.74
N ILE A 270 17.48 16.11 17.33
CA ILE A 270 17.71 15.51 16.01
C ILE A 270 16.87 14.24 15.85
N GLN A 271 16.85 13.36 16.86
CA GLN A 271 16.05 12.14 16.86
C GLN A 271 14.53 12.42 16.86
N PHE A 272 14.09 13.45 17.58
CA PHE A 272 12.70 13.88 17.53
C PHE A 272 12.32 14.40 16.13
N ASN A 273 13.15 15.26 15.54
CA ASN A 273 12.90 15.81 14.21
C ASN A 273 12.87 14.71 13.13
N SER A 274 13.77 13.73 13.19
CA SER A 274 13.74 12.59 12.26
C SER A 274 12.47 11.75 12.42
N THR A 275 12.00 11.56 13.66
CA THR A 275 10.74 10.88 13.94
C THR A 275 9.54 11.63 13.35
N VAL A 276 9.49 12.96 13.51
CA VAL A 276 8.44 13.80 12.92
C VAL A 276 8.43 13.74 11.40
N LEU A 277 9.61 13.79 10.76
CA LEU A 277 9.74 13.64 9.31
C LEU A 277 9.23 12.26 8.84
N ASN A 278 9.60 11.20 9.54
CA ASN A 278 9.13 9.84 9.23
C ASN A 278 7.62 9.74 9.34
N ILE A 279 7.01 10.29 10.40
CA ILE A 279 5.54 10.36 10.53
C ILE A 279 4.93 11.11 9.35
N GLY A 280 5.52 12.23 8.93
CA GLY A 280 5.09 12.95 7.73
C GLY A 280 5.13 12.10 6.46
N HIS A 281 6.17 11.28 6.29
CA HIS A 281 6.25 10.33 5.18
C HIS A 281 5.16 9.25 5.25
N TYR A 282 4.89 8.69 6.44
CA TYR A 282 3.82 7.71 6.66
C TYR A 282 2.42 8.29 6.40
N ILE A 283 2.14 9.52 6.84
CA ILE A 283 0.87 10.19 6.56
C ILE A 283 0.70 10.38 5.05
N ASN A 284 1.75 10.79 4.35
CA ASN A 284 1.70 10.99 2.90
C ASN A 284 1.55 9.67 2.11
N SER A 285 2.18 8.58 2.56
CA SER A 285 1.95 7.26 1.95
C SER A 285 0.52 6.79 2.18
N PHE A 286 0.02 6.89 3.41
CA PHE A 286 -1.35 6.52 3.76
C PHE A 286 -2.39 7.33 2.96
N LYS A 287 -2.20 8.64 2.81
CA LYS A 287 -3.05 9.50 1.97
C LYS A 287 -3.11 9.02 0.52
N ARG A 288 -1.97 8.62 -0.06
CA ARG A 288 -1.91 8.06 -1.42
C ARG A 288 -2.66 6.75 -1.52
N THR A 289 -2.51 5.86 -0.54
CA THR A 289 -3.26 4.60 -0.48
C THR A 289 -4.76 4.85 -0.45
N ILE A 290 -5.26 5.72 0.45
CA ILE A 290 -6.69 6.07 0.50
C ILE A 290 -7.21 6.60 -0.85
N VAL A 291 -6.44 7.49 -1.51
CA VAL A 291 -6.83 8.03 -2.82
C VAL A 291 -6.91 6.92 -3.86
N ASN A 292 -5.93 6.02 -3.90
CA ASN A 292 -5.92 4.89 -4.82
C ASN A 292 -7.06 3.92 -4.54
N ASP A 293 -7.34 3.61 -3.27
CA ASP A 293 -8.45 2.76 -2.87
C ASP A 293 -9.78 3.39 -3.28
N TYR A 294 -9.98 4.69 -3.03
CA TYR A 294 -11.16 5.43 -3.48
C TYR A 294 -11.33 5.39 -5.00
N LEU A 295 -10.24 5.59 -5.76
CA LEU A 295 -10.26 5.48 -7.22
C LEU A 295 -10.61 4.06 -7.68
N SER A 296 -10.07 3.03 -7.02
CA SER A 296 -10.32 1.62 -7.35
C SER A 296 -11.75 1.17 -7.05
N ILE A 297 -12.36 1.68 -5.97
CA ILE A 297 -13.77 1.46 -5.63
C ILE A 297 -14.67 2.13 -6.68
N LYS A 298 -14.29 3.33 -7.13
CA LYS A 298 -15.04 4.07 -8.15
C LYS A 298 -14.99 3.40 -9.53
N THR A 299 -13.87 2.77 -9.90
CA THR A 299 -13.75 2.06 -11.19
C THR A 299 -14.37 0.67 -11.18
N SER A 300 -14.20 -0.12 -10.10
CA SER A 300 -14.68 -1.50 -10.02
C SER A 300 -16.22 -1.64 -10.05
N ASN A 301 -16.96 -0.73 -9.42
CA ASN A 301 -18.43 -0.75 -9.49
C ASN A 301 -18.97 -0.31 -10.86
N PHE A 302 -18.29 0.57 -11.58
CA PHE A 302 -18.78 1.09 -12.85
C PHE A 302 -18.60 0.10 -14.00
N GLU A 303 -17.49 -0.64 -14.04
CA GLU A 303 -17.26 -1.67 -15.06
C GLU A 303 -18.22 -2.85 -14.93
N HIS A 304 -18.50 -3.30 -13.70
CA HIS A 304 -19.44 -4.39 -13.47
C HIS A 304 -20.89 -4.00 -13.83
N ILE A 305 -21.31 -2.78 -13.48
CA ILE A 305 -22.65 -2.27 -13.83
C ILE A 305 -22.76 -2.08 -15.34
N LEU A 306 -21.76 -1.51 -16.00
CA LEU A 306 -21.76 -1.36 -17.46
C LEU A 306 -21.83 -2.70 -18.18
N LYS A 307 -21.09 -3.71 -17.71
CA LYS A 307 -21.09 -5.04 -18.30
C LYS A 307 -22.43 -5.76 -18.11
N HIS A 308 -23.08 -5.57 -16.96
CA HIS A 308 -24.41 -6.13 -16.71
C HIS A 308 -25.47 -5.42 -17.57
N LEU A 309 -25.45 -4.09 -17.62
CA LEU A 309 -26.37 -3.29 -18.44
C LEU A 309 -26.20 -3.58 -19.94
N SER A 310 -24.97 -3.76 -20.43
CA SER A 310 -24.75 -4.14 -21.82
C SER A 310 -25.30 -5.52 -22.13
N SER A 311 -25.13 -6.47 -21.20
CA SER A 311 -25.68 -7.83 -21.35
C SER A 311 -27.21 -7.84 -21.32
N ASP A 312 -27.83 -7.03 -20.45
CA ASP A 312 -29.29 -6.91 -20.38
C ASP A 312 -29.87 -6.27 -21.64
N LEU A 313 -29.19 -5.24 -22.18
CA LEU A 313 -29.58 -4.59 -23.43
C LEU A 313 -29.51 -5.56 -24.61
N GLU A 314 -28.44 -6.35 -24.73
CA GLU A 314 -28.30 -7.36 -25.78
C GLU A 314 -29.39 -8.44 -25.70
N LEU A 315 -29.77 -8.84 -24.48
CA LEU A 315 -30.84 -9.82 -24.27
C LEU A 315 -32.23 -9.27 -24.63
N ILE A 316 -32.49 -8.00 -24.31
CA ILE A 316 -33.72 -7.29 -24.70
C ILE A 316 -33.78 -7.14 -26.23
N GLU A 317 -32.69 -6.71 -26.86
CA GLU A 317 -32.59 -6.55 -28.32
C GLU A 317 -32.89 -7.87 -29.04
N ASN A 318 -32.27 -8.97 -28.59
CA ASN A 318 -32.52 -10.30 -29.13
C ASN A 318 -33.97 -10.75 -28.96
N LYS A 319 -34.59 -10.43 -27.81
CA LYS A 319 -36.00 -10.76 -27.56
C LYS A 319 -36.94 -9.97 -28.46
N ILE A 320 -36.69 -8.67 -28.64
CA ILE A 320 -37.46 -7.81 -29.55
C ILE A 320 -37.31 -8.32 -30.98
N ASN A 321 -36.10 -8.58 -31.44
CA ASN A 321 -35.84 -9.08 -32.79
C ASN A 321 -36.56 -10.41 -33.04
N LYS A 322 -36.55 -11.32 -32.07
CA LYS A 322 -37.29 -12.59 -32.17
C LYS A 322 -38.81 -12.40 -32.26
N GLU A 323 -39.38 -11.53 -31.43
CA GLU A 323 -40.82 -11.22 -31.47
C GLU A 323 -41.22 -10.52 -32.78
N VAL A 324 -40.43 -9.54 -33.23
CA VAL A 324 -40.65 -8.84 -34.51
C VAL A 324 -40.62 -9.83 -35.67
N LEU A 325 -39.61 -10.71 -35.74
CA LEU A 325 -39.54 -11.75 -36.78
C LEU A 325 -40.74 -12.70 -36.72
N THR A 326 -41.20 -13.05 -35.52
CA THR A 326 -42.38 -13.91 -35.33
C THR A 326 -43.66 -13.22 -35.84
N ILE A 327 -43.84 -11.94 -35.55
CA ILE A 327 -44.95 -11.13 -36.05
C ILE A 327 -44.90 -10.99 -37.57
N ILE A 328 -43.72 -10.71 -38.14
CA ILE A 328 -43.52 -10.63 -39.60
C ILE A 328 -43.92 -11.94 -40.26
N HIS A 329 -43.36 -13.08 -39.82
CA HIS A 329 -43.70 -14.39 -40.38
C HIS A 329 -45.20 -14.72 -40.24
N LYS A 330 -45.84 -14.35 -39.13
CA LYS A 330 -47.28 -14.55 -38.95
C LYS A 330 -48.10 -13.72 -39.94
N ASN A 331 -47.70 -12.47 -40.17
CA ASN A 331 -48.37 -11.57 -41.10
C ASN A 331 -48.14 -11.99 -42.55
N GLU A 332 -46.93 -12.42 -42.92
CA GLU A 332 -46.64 -12.98 -44.25
C GLU A 332 -47.52 -14.20 -44.54
N LYS A 333 -47.58 -15.17 -43.62
CA LYS A 333 -48.47 -16.34 -43.76
C LYS A 333 -49.95 -15.95 -43.89
N ALA A 334 -50.40 -14.97 -43.10
CA ALA A 334 -51.76 -14.48 -43.19
C ALA A 334 -52.03 -13.78 -44.53
N LEU A 335 -51.08 -13.01 -45.04
CA LEU A 335 -51.18 -12.33 -46.33
C LEU A 335 -51.20 -13.34 -47.49
N ASP A 336 -50.31 -14.32 -47.48
CA ASP A 336 -50.27 -15.41 -48.47
C ASP A 336 -51.59 -16.18 -48.50
N SER A 337 -52.15 -16.50 -47.33
CA SER A 337 -53.45 -17.18 -47.26
C SER A 337 -54.58 -16.33 -47.85
N LYS A 338 -54.58 -15.01 -47.59
CA LYS A 338 -55.58 -14.07 -48.15
C LYS A 338 -55.41 -13.89 -49.66
N LEU A 339 -54.17 -13.83 -50.16
CA LEU A 339 -53.88 -13.76 -51.59
C LEU A 339 -54.32 -15.04 -52.30
N TYR A 340 -54.07 -16.21 -51.70
CA TYR A 340 -54.52 -17.49 -52.23
C TYR A 340 -56.05 -17.57 -52.32
N ILE A 341 -56.76 -17.19 -51.26
CA ILE A 341 -58.24 -17.13 -51.25
C ILE A 341 -58.76 -16.13 -52.30
N SER A 342 -58.12 -14.97 -52.42
CA SER A 342 -58.53 -13.95 -53.41
C SER A 342 -58.31 -14.46 -54.85
N ASN A 343 -57.15 -15.06 -55.14
CA ASN A 343 -56.85 -15.62 -56.45
C ASN A 343 -57.78 -16.77 -56.82
N THR A 344 -58.08 -17.68 -55.88
CA THR A 344 -59.05 -18.76 -56.13
C THR A 344 -60.46 -18.21 -56.39
N THR A 345 -60.87 -17.16 -55.67
CA THR A 345 -62.16 -16.49 -55.90
C THR A 345 -62.21 -15.80 -57.26
N ILE A 346 -61.14 -15.10 -57.65
CA ILE A 346 -61.03 -14.46 -58.97
C ILE A 346 -61.08 -15.52 -60.08
N ASN A 347 -60.29 -16.59 -59.98
CA ASN A 347 -60.28 -17.68 -60.97
C ASN A 347 -61.65 -18.35 -61.10
N ASN A 348 -62.36 -18.56 -59.99
CA ASN A 348 -63.71 -19.08 -60.03
C ASN A 348 -64.69 -18.15 -60.76
N LYS A 349 -64.58 -16.83 -60.55
CA LYS A 349 -65.37 -15.83 -61.28
C LYS A 349 -65.02 -15.80 -62.77
N ILE A 350 -63.72 -15.86 -63.11
CA ILE A 350 -63.26 -15.95 -64.51
C ILE A 350 -63.86 -17.19 -65.16
N ASN A 351 -63.75 -18.36 -64.55
CA ASN A 351 -64.34 -19.60 -65.06
C ASN A 351 -65.86 -19.52 -65.23
N GLN A 352 -66.57 -18.82 -64.34
CA GLN A 352 -68.01 -18.57 -64.50
C GLN A 352 -68.31 -17.67 -65.69
N ILE A 353 -67.57 -16.57 -65.85
CA ILE A 353 -67.70 -15.65 -67.00
C ILE A 353 -67.40 -16.38 -68.30
N GLU A 354 -66.33 -17.19 -68.35
CA GLU A 354 -65.98 -17.99 -69.52
C GLU A 354 -67.11 -18.96 -69.91
N LYS A 355 -67.71 -19.66 -68.94
CA LYS A 355 -68.86 -20.53 -69.19
C LYS A 355 -70.05 -19.77 -69.77
N VAL A 356 -70.39 -18.61 -69.20
CA VAL A 356 -71.49 -17.77 -69.70
C VAL A 356 -71.18 -17.29 -71.12
N PHE A 357 -69.97 -16.77 -71.35
CA PHE A 357 -69.55 -16.28 -72.66
C PHE A 357 -69.59 -17.40 -73.72
N HIS A 358 -69.09 -18.59 -73.38
CA HIS A 358 -69.11 -19.75 -74.27
C HIS A 358 -70.54 -20.22 -74.59
N SER A 359 -71.46 -20.18 -73.61
CA SER A 359 -72.87 -20.48 -73.84
C SER A 359 -73.57 -19.44 -74.73
N SER A 360 -73.22 -18.15 -74.58
CA SER A 360 -73.71 -17.07 -75.43
C SER A 360 -73.24 -17.24 -76.87
N ILE A 361 -71.94 -17.54 -77.10
CA ILE A 361 -71.40 -17.83 -78.44
C ILE A 361 -72.16 -18.99 -79.09
N LEU A 362 -72.38 -20.09 -78.35
CA LEU A 362 -73.13 -21.24 -78.86
C LEU A 362 -74.56 -20.85 -79.26
N SER A 363 -75.26 -20.06 -78.42
CA SER A 363 -76.61 -19.60 -78.73
C SER A 363 -76.66 -18.70 -79.97
N VAL A 364 -75.69 -17.80 -80.15
CA VAL A 364 -75.59 -16.93 -81.32
C VAL A 364 -75.29 -17.75 -82.57
N ASN A 365 -74.38 -18.73 -82.49
CA ASN A 365 -74.09 -19.62 -83.61
C ASN A 365 -75.31 -20.45 -84.03
N GLU A 366 -76.07 -21.00 -83.07
CA GLU A 366 -77.31 -21.73 -83.38
C GLU A 366 -78.36 -20.80 -84.03
N ASN A 367 -78.50 -19.56 -83.54
CA ASN A 367 -79.38 -18.57 -84.16
C ASN A 367 -78.95 -18.21 -85.60
N ILE A 368 -77.65 -17.99 -85.82
CA ILE A 368 -77.10 -17.74 -87.17
C ILE A 368 -77.36 -18.93 -88.08
N LYS A 369 -77.12 -20.16 -87.60
CA LYS A 369 -77.37 -21.39 -88.35
C LYS A 369 -78.84 -21.54 -88.72
N HIS A 370 -79.75 -21.27 -87.79
CA HIS A 370 -81.20 -21.27 -88.05
C HIS A 370 -81.58 -20.20 -89.09
N ASN A 371 -81.03 -19.00 -88.99
CA ASN A 371 -81.29 -17.92 -89.95
C ASN A 371 -80.77 -18.25 -91.35
N ILE A 372 -79.58 -18.85 -91.47
CA ILE A 372 -79.03 -19.33 -92.74
C ILE A 372 -79.95 -20.40 -93.34
N GLN A 373 -80.40 -21.37 -92.54
CA GLN A 373 -81.33 -22.41 -93.00
C GLN A 373 -82.65 -21.82 -93.49
N PHE A 374 -83.22 -20.86 -92.75
CA PHE A 374 -84.44 -20.17 -93.14
C PHE A 374 -84.27 -19.39 -94.47
N LEU A 375 -83.17 -18.67 -94.63
CA LEU A 375 -82.84 -17.97 -95.87
C LEU A 375 -82.65 -18.94 -97.04
N SER A 376 -81.98 -20.07 -96.82
CA SER A 376 -81.81 -21.13 -97.83
C SER A 376 -83.16 -21.66 -98.30
N ASN A 377 -84.05 -22.02 -97.37
CA ASN A 377 -85.39 -22.52 -97.70
C ASN A 377 -86.22 -21.48 -98.49
N ASN A 378 -86.09 -20.19 -98.15
CA ASN A 378 -86.75 -19.12 -98.88
C ASN A 378 -86.18 -18.93 -100.30
N LEU A 379 -84.86 -19.06 -100.47
CA LEU A 379 -84.21 -19.03 -101.78
C LEU A 379 -84.65 -20.22 -102.65
N ASP A 380 -84.72 -21.42 -102.08
CA ASP A 380 -85.21 -22.61 -102.77
C ASP A 380 -86.67 -22.42 -103.23
N TYR A 381 -87.52 -21.87 -102.35
CA TYR A 381 -88.91 -21.55 -102.69
C TYR A 381 -89.02 -20.50 -103.81
N ALA A 382 -88.20 -19.44 -103.76
CA ALA A 382 -88.16 -18.43 -104.80
C ALA A 382 -87.66 -18.99 -106.14
N SER A 383 -86.61 -19.83 -106.10
CA SER A 383 -86.06 -20.51 -107.28
C SER A 383 -87.11 -21.39 -107.95
N ASN A 384 -87.80 -22.23 -107.17
CA ASN A 384 -88.88 -23.10 -107.68
C ASN A 384 -90.04 -22.29 -108.30
N ASN A 385 -90.39 -21.15 -107.71
CA ASN A 385 -91.43 -20.28 -108.28
C ASN A 385 -91.02 -19.64 -109.60
N ILE A 386 -89.75 -19.23 -109.73
CA ILE A 386 -89.20 -18.71 -111.00
C ILE A 386 -89.20 -19.81 -112.05
N GLU A 387 -88.72 -21.01 -111.71
CA GLU A 387 -88.70 -22.16 -112.63
C GLU A 387 -90.09 -22.53 -113.12
N ASN A 388 -91.07 -22.61 -112.21
CA ASN A 388 -92.46 -22.88 -112.57
C ASN A 388 -93.04 -21.82 -113.52
N ARG A 389 -92.78 -20.52 -113.26
CA ARG A 389 -93.24 -19.42 -114.13
C ARG A 389 -92.61 -19.49 -115.53
N CYS A 390 -91.31 -19.78 -115.61
CA CYS A 390 -90.61 -19.95 -116.88
C CYS A 390 -91.22 -21.12 -117.67
N ASN A 391 -91.47 -22.26 -117.03
CA ASN A 391 -92.08 -23.42 -117.66
C ASN A 391 -93.50 -23.14 -118.17
N THR A 392 -94.33 -22.44 -117.38
CA THR A 392 -95.69 -22.06 -117.83
C THR A 392 -95.67 -21.11 -119.02
N ASN A 393 -94.77 -20.11 -119.01
CA ASN A 393 -94.66 -19.16 -120.11
C ASN A 393 -94.16 -19.83 -121.39
N PHE A 394 -93.17 -20.73 -121.27
CA PHE A 394 -92.64 -21.50 -122.39
C PHE A 394 -93.73 -22.36 -123.04
N ASN A 395 -94.50 -23.11 -122.23
CA ASN A 395 -95.60 -23.95 -122.72
C ASN A 395 -96.73 -23.12 -123.39
N SER A 396 -97.04 -21.94 -122.86
CA SER A 396 -98.03 -21.03 -123.45
C SER A 396 -97.61 -20.55 -124.85
N LEU A 397 -96.36 -20.09 -124.99
CA LEU A 397 -95.81 -19.66 -126.28
C LEU A 397 -95.80 -20.78 -127.31
N GLN A 398 -95.42 -21.99 -126.90
CA GLN A 398 -95.41 -23.17 -127.77
C GLN A 398 -96.81 -23.47 -128.33
N SER A 399 -97.84 -23.37 -127.49
CA SER A 399 -99.24 -23.58 -127.88
C SER A 399 -99.75 -22.51 -128.86
N GLU A 400 -99.43 -21.23 -128.65
CA GLU A 400 -99.82 -20.16 -129.56
C GLU A 400 -99.17 -20.28 -130.94
N LEU A 401 -97.89 -20.63 -130.98
CA LEU A 401 -97.17 -20.92 -132.22
C LEU A 401 -97.81 -22.06 -133.00
N ASN A 402 -98.19 -23.15 -132.34
CA ASN A 402 -98.84 -24.28 -133.02
C ASN A 402 -100.21 -23.90 -133.61
N LYS A 403 -100.98 -23.05 -132.94
CA LYS A 403 -102.28 -22.56 -133.45
C LYS A 403 -102.11 -21.65 -134.67
N SER A 404 -101.10 -20.77 -134.67
CA SER A 404 -100.87 -19.83 -135.78
C SER A 404 -100.44 -20.57 -137.05
N PHE A 405 -99.58 -21.59 -136.94
CA PHE A 405 -99.20 -22.43 -138.07
C PHE A 405 -100.41 -23.15 -138.70
N PHE A 406 -101.29 -23.73 -137.89
CA PHE A 406 -102.48 -24.44 -138.38
C PHE A 406 -103.47 -23.52 -139.13
N ASN A 407 -103.65 -22.28 -138.66
CA ASN A 407 -104.54 -21.30 -139.30
C ASN A 407 -104.01 -20.84 -140.68
N ILE A 408 -102.69 -20.71 -140.83
CA ILE A 408 -102.06 -20.33 -142.10
C ILE A 408 -102.29 -21.43 -143.16
N GLU A 409 -102.15 -22.69 -142.77
CA GLU A 409 -102.32 -23.86 -143.66
C GLU A 409 -103.76 -24.03 -144.16
N ASN A 410 -104.76 -23.75 -143.31
CA ASN A 410 -106.17 -23.77 -143.72
C ASN A 410 -106.53 -22.64 -144.68
N SER A 411 -105.93 -21.47 -144.49
CA SER A 411 -106.22 -20.28 -145.29
C SER A 411 -105.68 -20.40 -146.72
N SER A 412 -104.50 -21.00 -146.88
CA SER A 412 -103.90 -21.24 -148.20
C SER A 412 -104.71 -22.24 -149.03
N ASN A 413 -105.17 -23.33 -148.42
CA ASN A 413 -105.97 -24.35 -149.10
C ASN A 413 -107.33 -23.82 -149.60
N LYS A 414 -107.95 -22.91 -148.85
CA LYS A 414 -109.23 -22.29 -149.23
C LYS A 414 -109.09 -21.35 -150.43
N LEU A 415 -107.98 -20.63 -150.52
CA LEU A 415 -107.68 -19.71 -151.64
C LEU A 415 -107.48 -20.44 -152.97
N ILE A 416 -106.86 -21.62 -152.95
CA ILE A 416 -106.64 -22.44 -154.15
C ILE A 416 -107.98 -22.89 -154.76
N SER A 417 -108.95 -23.27 -153.92
CA SER A 417 -110.27 -23.76 -154.38
C SER A 417 -111.17 -22.70 -155.05
N ILE A 418 -110.97 -21.42 -154.72
CA ILE A 418 -111.82 -20.33 -155.25
C ILE A 418 -111.39 -19.94 -156.67
N ILE A 419 -110.12 -20.14 -157.03
CA ILE A 419 -109.59 -19.73 -158.34
C ILE A 419 -110.07 -20.66 -159.47
N GLU A 420 -110.41 -21.93 -159.20
CA GLU A 420 -110.78 -22.89 -160.25
C GLU A 420 -112.23 -22.77 -160.78
N VAL A 421 -113.15 -22.06 -160.10
CA VAL A 421 -114.61 -22.15 -160.40
C VAL A 421 -115.19 -20.92 -161.13
N LYS A 422 -114.49 -19.78 -161.20
CA LYS A 422 -115.00 -18.58 -161.90
C LYS A 422 -114.09 -18.17 -163.06
N SER A 423 -114.28 -18.71 -164.25
CA SER A 423 -115.33 -18.34 -165.21
C SER A 423 -115.08 -17.00 -165.93
N THR A 424 -114.60 -17.10 -167.17
CA THR A 424 -115.31 -16.58 -168.36
C THR A 424 -116.01 -15.20 -168.23
N LYS A 425 -115.25 -14.10 -168.34
CA LYS A 425 -115.61 -12.91 -169.13
C LYS A 425 -114.40 -11.96 -169.27
N LYS A 426 -114.37 -11.25 -170.40
CA LYS A 426 -113.22 -10.63 -171.10
C LYS A 426 -112.31 -9.69 -170.27
N LYS A 427 -111.02 -9.81 -170.61
CA LYS A 427 -109.86 -8.91 -170.43
C LYS A 427 -109.46 -8.66 -168.96
N TYR A 428 -108.15 -8.61 -168.71
CA TYR A 428 -107.46 -8.45 -167.42
C TYR A 428 -107.17 -9.74 -166.62
N ILE A 429 -106.27 -10.61 -167.12
CA ILE A 429 -105.47 -11.50 -166.25
C ILE A 429 -104.00 -11.45 -166.70
N THR A 430 -103.46 -10.24 -166.75
CA THR A 430 -102.01 -10.00 -166.64
C THR A 430 -101.65 -9.61 -165.20
N ILE A 431 -102.63 -9.32 -164.33
CA ILE A 431 -102.44 -8.86 -162.95
C ILE A 431 -102.36 -10.02 -161.94
N SER A 432 -103.12 -11.11 -162.14
CA SER A 432 -103.17 -12.19 -161.15
C SER A 432 -101.88 -13.03 -161.07
N VAL A 433 -101.15 -13.20 -162.18
CA VAL A 433 -99.93 -14.02 -162.19
C VAL A 433 -98.77 -13.33 -161.45
N VAL A 434 -98.71 -11.99 -161.45
CA VAL A 434 -97.69 -11.22 -160.73
C VAL A 434 -97.88 -11.31 -159.21
N ILE A 435 -99.13 -11.38 -158.73
CA ILE A 435 -99.45 -11.48 -157.30
C ILE A 435 -99.07 -12.87 -156.75
N VAL A 436 -99.29 -13.94 -157.53
CA VAL A 436 -98.93 -15.31 -157.11
C VAL A 436 -97.42 -15.46 -156.96
N ILE A 437 -96.62 -14.86 -157.86
CA ILE A 437 -95.15 -14.84 -157.77
C ILE A 437 -94.67 -14.03 -156.55
N LEU A 438 -95.32 -12.91 -156.22
CA LEU A 438 -95.00 -12.11 -155.02
C LEU A 438 -95.31 -12.83 -153.70
N ILE A 439 -96.45 -13.52 -153.60
CA ILE A 439 -96.82 -14.25 -152.38
C ILE A 439 -95.89 -15.46 -152.15
N THR A 440 -95.49 -16.15 -153.22
CA THR A 440 -94.55 -17.27 -153.14
C THR A 440 -93.14 -16.83 -152.76
N LEU A 441 -92.66 -15.70 -153.27
CA LEU A 441 -91.41 -15.09 -152.81
C LEU A 441 -91.46 -14.66 -151.33
N MET A 442 -92.61 -14.17 -150.86
CA MET A 442 -92.78 -13.83 -149.44
C MET A 442 -92.77 -15.08 -148.53
N PHE A 443 -93.32 -16.20 -149.00
CA PHE A 443 -93.30 -17.48 -148.28
C PHE A 443 -91.90 -18.08 -148.16
N ILE A 444 -91.04 -17.85 -149.16
CA ILE A 444 -89.61 -18.23 -149.10
C ILE A 444 -88.86 -17.36 -148.10
N TYR A 445 -89.20 -16.07 -147.97
CA TYR A 445 -88.53 -15.15 -147.04
C TYR A 445 -88.80 -15.46 -145.55
N PHE A 446 -90.03 -15.87 -145.20
CA PHE A 446 -90.41 -16.12 -143.80
C PHE A 446 -90.02 -17.51 -143.26
N ARG A 447 -89.54 -18.43 -144.10
CA ARG A 447 -89.19 -19.80 -143.69
C ARG A 447 -87.70 -20.01 -143.41
N PHE A 448 -86.86 -19.01 -143.69
CA PHE A 448 -85.40 -19.07 -143.56
C PHE A 448 -84.79 -17.95 -142.69
N ASN A 449 -85.62 -17.13 -142.01
CA ASN A 449 -85.27 -16.30 -140.86
C ASN A 449 -86.15 -16.72 -139.69
#